data_AF-A0A831KAM5-F1
#
_entry.id   AF-A0A831KAM5-F1
#
_cell.length_a   1.000
_cell.length_b   1.000
_cell.length_c   1.000
_cell.angle_alpha   90.00
_cell.angle_beta   90.00
_cell.angle_gamma   90.00
#
_symmetry.space_group_name_H-M   'P 1'
#
loop_
_entity.id
_entity.type
_entity.pdbx_description
1 polymer ?
#
loop_
_entity_poly.entity_id
_entity_poly.type
_entity_poly.pdbx_seq_one_letter_code
_entity_poly.pdbx_strand_id
1 'polypeptide(L)'
;MRVKVTAKVKAVTPNLSHHTKLLQFLRAYRNWTQYIVDQVWELDHVPSIRELHQRFYRMLRNRGFRAHHCHKIERRAREVVKATKKNKGTKPILRKLTARLDYQDYRLDAKNKILIIAVLNNEWIELKLVWYNYLSRYFKGKWKLKEILVSYREGMIWVYLTFEKEVKPKKSTTIMGIDINFNNITYTIVDKDGKLVSMEVIPFDGLKRALTHRIISEKIQKKYGKKWRFVRGIRESIRKHGRRARNILTDSCHFISRKIVEIAKEYNAMIVLEDLNRLRSKASGSKKFNKKLALWTYRRMQAYIHYKALIEGLMVTYVNPKGTSKASPIGDRLVFINYRWVKLPNGVITTRDIVASWNLALKGLKLARDVGSRGLVETPNTPDGDEAPNPMKGKPVQVSNTLKIT
;
A
#
# COMPACT_ATOMS: atom_id res chain seq x y z
N MET A 1 8.26 -4.99 -18.18
CA MET A 1 7.28 -4.83 -17.09
C MET A 1 6.67 -3.43 -17.12
N ARG A 2 5.40 -3.27 -16.75
CA ARG A 2 4.73 -1.96 -16.65
C ARG A 2 4.68 -1.52 -15.19
N VAL A 3 5.19 -0.33 -14.91
CA VAL A 3 5.22 0.23 -13.55
C VAL A 3 4.26 1.41 -13.47
N LYS A 4 3.47 1.46 -12.40
CA LYS A 4 2.52 2.54 -12.13
C LYS A 4 2.92 3.35 -10.92
N VAL A 5 2.83 4.67 -11.02
CA VAL A 5 3.04 5.60 -9.91
C VAL A 5 1.87 6.57 -9.85
N THR A 6 1.29 6.74 -8.67
CA THR A 6 0.21 7.72 -8.45
C THR A 6 0.73 8.89 -7.66
N ALA A 7 0.57 10.08 -8.22
CA ALA A 7 1.04 11.33 -7.65
C ALA A 7 -0.15 12.17 -7.19
N LYS A 8 -0.11 12.66 -5.96
CA LYS A 8 -1.22 13.40 -5.34
C LYS A 8 -0.92 14.90 -5.32
N VAL A 9 -1.86 15.70 -5.82
CA VAL A 9 -1.74 17.15 -5.98
C VAL A 9 -3.00 17.83 -5.45
N LYS A 10 -2.84 19.01 -4.81
CA LYS A 10 -3.97 19.86 -4.45
C LYS A 10 -4.39 20.65 -5.68
N ALA A 11 -5.70 20.83 -5.88
CA ALA A 11 -6.22 21.66 -6.96
C ALA A 11 -7.15 22.75 -6.41
N VAL A 12 -7.28 23.82 -7.17
CA VAL A 12 -8.24 24.91 -6.93
C VAL A 12 -9.00 25.20 -8.22
N THR A 13 -10.26 25.59 -8.08
CA THR A 13 -11.08 26.05 -9.21
C THR A 13 -10.88 27.54 -9.40
N PRO A 14 -10.77 28.04 -10.64
CA PRO A 14 -10.53 29.46 -10.90
C PRO A 14 -11.75 30.34 -10.54
N ASN A 15 -12.95 29.78 -10.57
CA ASN A 15 -14.20 30.48 -10.24
C ASN A 15 -15.18 29.57 -9.47
N LEU A 16 -16.21 30.18 -8.88
CA LEU A 16 -17.23 29.49 -8.08
C LEU A 16 -18.15 28.59 -8.93
N SER A 17 -18.37 28.94 -10.20
CA SER A 17 -19.16 28.14 -11.14
C SER A 17 -18.53 26.77 -11.36
N HIS A 18 -17.22 26.71 -11.66
CA HIS A 18 -16.46 25.47 -11.82
C HIS A 18 -16.45 24.64 -10.53
N HIS A 19 -16.34 25.30 -9.37
CA HIS A 19 -16.44 24.63 -8.07
C HIS A 19 -17.78 23.92 -7.88
N THR A 20 -18.87 24.62 -8.19
CA THR A 20 -20.23 24.10 -8.05
C THR A 20 -20.47 22.94 -8.99
N LYS A 21 -20.09 23.08 -10.27
CA LYS A 21 -20.18 22.01 -11.28
C LYS A 21 -19.38 20.77 -10.87
N LEU A 22 -18.16 20.95 -10.35
CA LEU A 22 -17.35 19.84 -9.83
C LEU A 22 -18.08 19.10 -8.69
N LEU A 23 -18.59 19.84 -7.70
CA LEU A 23 -19.25 19.23 -6.55
C LEU A 23 -20.53 18.50 -6.95
N GLN A 24 -21.33 19.07 -7.85
CA GLN A 24 -22.50 18.42 -8.41
C GLN A 24 -22.11 17.11 -9.12
N PHE A 25 -21.10 17.15 -9.98
CA PHE A 25 -20.58 15.97 -10.67
C PHE A 25 -20.11 14.89 -9.69
N LEU A 26 -19.28 15.24 -8.70
CA LEU A 26 -18.77 14.27 -7.72
C LEU A 26 -19.88 13.66 -6.85
N ARG A 27 -20.91 14.44 -6.51
CA ARG A 27 -22.09 13.95 -5.78
C ARG A 27 -22.90 12.99 -6.65
N ALA A 28 -23.18 13.37 -7.89
CA ALA A 28 -23.88 12.52 -8.85
C ALA A 28 -23.11 11.21 -9.08
N TYR A 29 -21.81 11.29 -9.34
CA TYR A 29 -20.94 10.12 -9.54
C TYR A 29 -21.01 9.16 -8.35
N ARG A 30 -20.88 9.68 -7.12
CA ARG A 30 -20.99 8.86 -5.89
C ARG A 30 -22.38 8.23 -5.77
N ASN A 31 -23.45 9.02 -5.94
CA ASN A 31 -24.82 8.56 -5.73
C ASN A 31 -25.21 7.48 -6.74
N TRP A 32 -24.86 7.66 -8.02
CA TRP A 32 -25.11 6.66 -9.06
C TRP A 32 -24.25 5.41 -8.88
N THR A 33 -23.00 5.55 -8.42
CA THR A 33 -22.20 4.39 -8.02
C THR A 33 -22.86 3.64 -6.87
N GLN A 34 -23.39 4.36 -5.85
CA GLN A 34 -24.10 3.74 -4.73
C GLN A 34 -25.36 3.02 -5.20
N TYR A 35 -26.15 3.64 -6.07
CA TYR A 35 -27.36 3.01 -6.63
C TYR A 35 -27.03 1.67 -7.30
N ILE A 36 -25.99 1.63 -8.15
CA ILE A 36 -25.57 0.37 -8.79
C ILE A 36 -25.04 -0.63 -7.76
N VAL A 37 -24.28 -0.17 -6.75
CA VAL A 37 -23.86 -1.03 -5.63
C VAL A 37 -25.08 -1.66 -4.95
N ASP A 38 -26.12 -0.88 -4.69
CA ASP A 38 -27.33 -1.36 -4.03
C ASP A 38 -28.06 -2.40 -4.88
N GLN A 39 -28.23 -2.15 -6.17
CA GLN A 39 -28.87 -3.08 -7.11
C GLN A 39 -28.07 -4.39 -7.28
N VAL A 40 -26.75 -4.31 -7.32
CA VAL A 40 -25.86 -5.46 -7.47
C VAL A 40 -25.73 -6.25 -6.16
N TRP A 41 -25.88 -5.59 -5.02
CA TRP A 41 -25.79 -6.24 -3.72
C TRP A 41 -26.90 -7.26 -3.49
N GLU A 42 -28.12 -6.95 -3.95
CA GLU A 42 -29.29 -7.83 -3.83
C GLU A 42 -29.26 -9.04 -4.78
N LEU A 43 -28.28 -9.12 -5.70
CA LEU A 43 -28.12 -10.28 -6.58
C LEU A 43 -27.33 -11.39 -5.89
N ASP A 44 -27.65 -12.65 -6.21
CA ASP A 44 -26.93 -13.82 -5.70
C ASP A 44 -25.50 -13.92 -6.22
N HIS A 45 -25.22 -13.31 -7.38
CA HIS A 45 -23.91 -13.32 -8.02
C HIS A 45 -23.33 -11.90 -8.16
N VAL A 46 -22.12 -11.79 -8.72
CA VAL A 46 -21.50 -10.51 -9.07
C VAL A 46 -21.48 -10.37 -10.59
N PRO A 47 -22.32 -9.49 -11.18
CA PRO A 47 -22.44 -9.28 -12.61
C PRO A 47 -21.13 -9.04 -13.34
N SER A 48 -21.13 -9.38 -14.63
CA SER A 48 -20.05 -9.00 -15.54
C SER A 48 -20.11 -7.49 -15.86
N ILE A 49 -19.00 -6.91 -16.34
CA ILE A 49 -19.03 -5.50 -16.78
C ILE A 49 -20.01 -5.30 -17.94
N ARG A 50 -20.11 -6.28 -18.85
CA ARG A 50 -21.05 -6.24 -19.98
C ARG A 50 -22.50 -6.17 -19.52
N GLU A 51 -22.84 -6.97 -18.52
CA GLU A 51 -24.19 -7.03 -17.94
C GLU A 51 -24.55 -5.72 -17.21
N LEU A 52 -23.62 -5.18 -16.41
CA LEU A 52 -23.81 -3.87 -15.78
C LEU A 52 -24.02 -2.77 -16.83
N HIS A 53 -23.26 -2.83 -17.91
CA HIS A 53 -23.36 -1.88 -19.01
C HIS A 53 -24.74 -1.97 -19.68
N GLN A 54 -25.20 -3.17 -20.05
CA GLN A 54 -26.53 -3.36 -20.63
C GLN A 54 -27.64 -2.82 -19.74
N ARG A 55 -27.53 -3.03 -18.42
CA ARG A 55 -28.56 -2.64 -17.44
C ARG A 55 -28.56 -1.15 -17.11
N PHE A 56 -27.38 -0.52 -16.96
CA PHE A 56 -27.28 0.82 -16.38
C PHE A 56 -26.79 1.90 -17.35
N TYR A 57 -26.19 1.55 -18.49
CA TYR A 57 -25.56 2.52 -19.39
C TYR A 57 -26.54 3.60 -19.87
N ARG A 58 -27.68 3.21 -20.45
CA ARG A 58 -28.68 4.16 -20.96
C ARG A 58 -29.18 5.10 -19.86
N MET A 59 -29.44 4.56 -18.68
CA MET A 59 -29.86 5.33 -17.52
C MET A 59 -28.79 6.35 -17.09
N LEU A 60 -27.51 5.96 -17.04
CA LEU A 60 -26.41 6.89 -16.72
C LEU A 60 -26.23 7.96 -17.81
N ARG A 61 -26.32 7.59 -19.09
CA ARG A 61 -26.27 8.54 -20.21
C ARG A 61 -27.36 9.60 -20.12
N ASN A 62 -28.59 9.20 -19.79
CA ASN A 62 -29.73 10.11 -19.61
C ASN A 62 -29.54 11.08 -18.42
N ARG A 63 -28.64 10.77 -17.48
CA ARG A 63 -28.30 11.64 -16.35
C ARG A 63 -27.13 12.58 -16.64
N GLY A 64 -26.71 12.65 -17.90
CA GLY A 64 -25.65 13.56 -18.35
C GLY A 64 -24.24 12.98 -18.24
N PHE A 65 -24.06 11.70 -17.90
CA PHE A 65 -22.72 11.11 -17.88
C PHE A 65 -22.22 10.80 -19.29
N ARG A 66 -20.91 10.99 -19.50
CA ARG A 66 -20.20 10.52 -20.69
C ARG A 66 -20.07 9.00 -20.69
N ALA A 67 -19.83 8.40 -21.85
CA ALA A 67 -19.68 6.95 -21.97
C ALA A 67 -18.58 6.39 -21.05
N HIS A 68 -17.43 7.05 -21.03
CA HIS A 68 -16.30 6.69 -20.17
C HIS A 68 -16.63 6.85 -18.67
N HIS A 69 -17.38 7.89 -18.28
CA HIS A 69 -17.89 8.03 -16.90
C HIS A 69 -18.76 6.83 -16.52
N CYS A 70 -19.68 6.41 -17.39
CA CYS A 70 -20.57 5.28 -17.14
C CYS A 70 -19.76 4.01 -16.85
N HIS A 71 -18.80 3.71 -17.72
CA HIS A 71 -17.91 2.56 -17.54
C HIS A 71 -17.12 2.59 -16.22
N LYS A 72 -16.62 3.76 -15.80
CA LYS A 72 -15.91 3.88 -14.51
C LYS A 72 -16.83 3.73 -13.31
N ILE A 73 -18.06 4.22 -13.37
CA ILE A 73 -19.09 4.05 -12.33
C ILE A 73 -19.44 2.55 -12.18
N GLU A 74 -19.77 1.88 -13.29
CA GLU A 74 -20.10 0.45 -13.33
C GLU A 74 -18.95 -0.40 -12.77
N ARG A 75 -17.73 -0.15 -13.25
CA ARG A 75 -16.52 -0.85 -12.78
C ARG A 75 -16.29 -0.62 -11.30
N ARG A 76 -16.45 0.61 -10.81
CA ARG A 76 -16.25 0.93 -9.39
C ARG A 76 -17.28 0.24 -8.51
N ALA A 77 -18.55 0.21 -8.90
CA ALA A 77 -19.60 -0.48 -8.16
C ALA A 77 -19.29 -1.98 -8.05
N ARG A 78 -18.91 -2.62 -9.16
CA ARG A 78 -18.50 -4.03 -9.19
C ARG A 78 -17.31 -4.32 -8.30
N GLU A 79 -16.24 -3.51 -8.39
CA GLU A 79 -15.04 -3.65 -7.55
C GLU A 79 -15.39 -3.62 -6.07
N VAL A 80 -16.28 -2.71 -5.67
CA VAL A 80 -16.72 -2.56 -4.28
C VAL A 80 -17.51 -3.78 -3.81
N VAL A 81 -18.52 -4.23 -4.57
CA VAL A 81 -19.33 -5.40 -4.18
C VAL A 81 -18.47 -6.67 -4.13
N LYS A 82 -17.65 -6.91 -5.17
CA LYS A 82 -16.77 -8.08 -5.25
C LYS A 82 -15.82 -8.15 -4.05
N ALA A 83 -15.16 -7.03 -3.71
CA ALA A 83 -14.24 -6.99 -2.58
C ALA A 83 -14.96 -7.20 -1.24
N THR A 84 -16.15 -6.63 -1.06
CA THR A 84 -16.92 -6.78 0.18
C THR A 84 -17.44 -8.21 0.36
N LYS A 85 -18.02 -8.83 -0.68
CA LYS A 85 -18.48 -10.23 -0.64
C LYS A 85 -17.32 -11.19 -0.39
N LYS A 86 -16.17 -11.01 -1.06
CA LYS A 86 -14.95 -11.82 -0.83
C LYS A 86 -14.49 -11.79 0.64
N ASN A 87 -14.66 -10.65 1.31
CA ASN A 87 -14.27 -10.46 2.71
C ASN A 87 -15.41 -10.70 3.71
N LYS A 88 -16.54 -11.28 3.28
CA LYS A 88 -17.73 -11.54 4.12
C LYS A 88 -18.22 -10.29 4.88
N GLY A 89 -18.13 -9.13 4.23
CA GLY A 89 -18.52 -7.84 4.80
C GLY A 89 -20.01 -7.53 4.65
N THR A 90 -20.47 -6.47 5.33
CA THR A 90 -21.83 -5.93 5.19
C THR A 90 -21.98 -5.01 3.98
N LYS A 91 -23.22 -4.75 3.55
CA LYS A 91 -23.54 -3.86 2.41
C LYS A 91 -22.75 -2.54 2.48
N PRO A 92 -21.97 -2.21 1.43
CA PRO A 92 -21.06 -1.07 1.48
C PRO A 92 -21.78 0.25 1.22
N ILE A 93 -21.41 1.30 1.97
CA ILE A 93 -21.93 2.67 1.83
C ILE A 93 -20.80 3.62 1.39
N LEU A 94 -20.96 4.23 0.22
CA LEU A 94 -20.03 5.18 -0.38
C LEU A 94 -20.24 6.58 0.19
N ARG A 95 -19.30 7.05 1.02
CA ARG A 95 -19.38 8.39 1.63
C ARG A 95 -18.50 9.43 0.96
N LYS A 96 -17.41 9.00 0.33
CA LYS A 96 -16.37 9.89 -0.24
C LYS A 96 -16.82 10.45 -1.59
N LEU A 97 -16.57 11.74 -1.80
CA LEU A 97 -16.78 12.41 -3.09
C LEU A 97 -15.54 12.21 -3.95
N THR A 98 -15.60 11.22 -4.84
CA THR A 98 -14.50 10.87 -5.74
C THR A 98 -15.00 10.41 -7.09
N ALA A 99 -14.30 10.79 -8.17
CA ALA A 99 -14.55 10.30 -9.52
C ALA A 99 -13.23 9.84 -10.17
N ARG A 100 -13.23 8.64 -10.76
CA ARG A 100 -12.15 8.18 -11.64
C ARG A 100 -12.48 8.59 -13.07
N LEU A 101 -11.53 9.22 -13.73
CA LEU A 101 -11.64 9.71 -15.10
C LEU A 101 -10.56 9.06 -15.97
N ASP A 102 -10.95 8.67 -17.18
CA ASP A 102 -10.03 8.09 -18.15
C ASP A 102 -9.32 9.18 -18.96
N TYR A 103 -8.32 8.80 -19.76
CA TYR A 103 -7.54 9.73 -20.57
C TYR A 103 -8.37 10.56 -21.57
N GLN A 104 -9.57 10.10 -21.94
CA GLN A 104 -10.51 10.86 -22.79
C GLN A 104 -11.32 11.94 -22.04
N ASP A 105 -11.38 11.87 -20.71
CA ASP A 105 -12.22 12.74 -19.87
C ASP A 105 -11.41 13.84 -19.19
N TYR A 106 -10.13 14.02 -19.54
CA TYR A 106 -9.33 15.14 -19.06
C TYR A 106 -8.31 15.60 -20.10
N ARG A 107 -7.86 16.85 -19.95
CA ARG A 107 -6.72 17.43 -20.67
C ARG A 107 -5.81 18.08 -19.66
N LEU A 108 -4.52 17.77 -19.72
CA LEU A 108 -3.52 18.32 -18.79
C LEU A 108 -2.53 19.19 -19.54
N ASP A 109 -2.51 20.48 -19.21
CA ASP A 109 -1.44 21.40 -19.53
C ASP A 109 -0.44 21.42 -18.37
N ALA A 110 0.68 20.71 -18.56
CA ALA A 110 1.73 20.62 -17.55
C ALA A 110 2.53 21.92 -17.39
N LYS A 111 2.61 22.77 -18.42
CA LYS A 111 3.37 24.02 -18.40
C LYS A 111 2.65 25.05 -17.52
N ASN A 112 1.36 25.23 -17.77
CA ASN A 112 0.52 26.16 -17.02
C ASN A 112 -0.07 25.55 -15.74
N LYS A 113 0.16 24.25 -15.51
CA LYS A 113 -0.37 23.48 -14.36
C LYS A 113 -1.90 23.51 -14.34
N ILE A 114 -2.52 23.42 -15.50
CA ILE A 114 -3.97 23.47 -15.68
C ILE A 114 -4.47 22.07 -16.06
N LEU A 115 -5.43 21.57 -15.30
CA LEU A 115 -6.13 20.33 -15.59
C LEU A 115 -7.58 20.65 -15.94
N ILE A 116 -7.97 20.37 -17.17
CA ILE A 116 -9.35 20.49 -17.62
C ILE A 116 -9.98 19.10 -17.53
N ILE A 117 -11.12 18.96 -16.84
CA ILE A 117 -11.82 17.68 -16.71
C ILE A 117 -13.24 17.77 -17.24
N ALA A 118 -13.72 16.69 -17.82
CA ALA A 118 -15.10 16.54 -18.21
C ALA A 118 -15.98 16.30 -16.98
N VAL A 119 -17.15 16.93 -16.97
CA VAL A 119 -18.18 16.76 -15.93
C VAL A 119 -19.50 16.31 -16.59
N LEU A 120 -20.63 16.55 -15.94
CA LEU A 120 -21.95 16.23 -16.50
C LEU A 120 -22.22 17.05 -17.77
N ASN A 121 -23.13 16.54 -18.61
CA ASN A 121 -23.68 17.21 -19.78
C ASN A 121 -22.62 17.66 -20.81
N ASN A 122 -21.53 16.88 -20.94
CA ASN A 122 -20.38 17.19 -21.81
C ASN A 122 -19.68 18.52 -21.51
N GLU A 123 -19.95 19.13 -20.36
CA GLU A 123 -19.24 20.33 -19.95
C GLU A 123 -17.82 19.99 -19.48
N TRP A 124 -16.94 20.99 -19.54
CA TRP A 124 -15.58 20.92 -19.09
C TRP A 124 -15.32 21.99 -18.03
N ILE A 125 -14.57 21.64 -17.00
CA ILE A 125 -14.15 22.58 -15.97
C ILE A 125 -12.65 22.60 -15.83
N GLU A 126 -12.13 23.74 -15.44
CA GLU A 126 -10.71 23.95 -15.18
C GLU A 126 -10.36 23.79 -13.70
N LEU A 127 -9.23 23.11 -13.45
CA LEU A 127 -8.59 22.96 -12.15
C LEU A 127 -7.13 23.42 -12.24
N LYS A 128 -6.77 24.45 -11.47
CA LYS A 128 -5.39 24.89 -11.31
C LYS A 128 -4.69 24.00 -10.29
N LEU A 129 -3.65 23.30 -10.73
CA LEU A 129 -2.89 22.35 -9.94
C LEU A 129 -1.80 23.06 -9.13
N VAL A 130 -1.85 22.88 -7.80
CA VAL A 130 -0.82 23.33 -6.87
C VAL A 130 0.18 22.20 -6.70
N TRP A 131 1.15 22.11 -7.61
CA TRP A 131 2.11 21.01 -7.63
C TRP A 131 3.55 21.44 -7.29
N TYR A 132 4.33 20.50 -6.74
CA TYR A 132 5.74 20.69 -6.35
C TYR A 132 6.70 20.20 -7.43
N ASN A 133 7.93 20.72 -7.45
CA ASN A 133 9.00 20.36 -8.40
C ASN A 133 9.27 18.85 -8.51
N TYR A 134 8.99 18.09 -7.44
CA TYR A 134 9.08 16.63 -7.44
C TYR A 134 8.28 15.97 -8.57
N LEU A 135 7.12 16.52 -8.91
CA LEU A 135 6.20 15.94 -9.90
C LEU A 135 6.67 16.12 -11.33
N SER A 136 7.50 17.13 -11.58
CA SER A 136 8.08 17.42 -12.90
C SER A 136 8.82 16.20 -13.48
N ARG A 137 9.33 15.28 -12.65
CA ARG A 137 9.98 14.05 -13.10
C ARG A 137 9.05 13.09 -13.86
N TYR A 138 7.75 13.13 -13.59
CA TYR A 138 6.76 12.23 -14.22
C TYR A 138 6.20 12.82 -15.52
N PHE A 139 6.41 14.11 -15.75
CA PHE A 139 6.07 14.77 -17.01
C PHE A 139 7.25 14.81 -17.98
N LYS A 140 8.44 14.38 -17.52
CA LYS A 140 9.66 14.25 -18.32
C LYS A 140 9.90 12.77 -18.64
N GLY A 141 10.23 12.47 -19.90
CA GLY A 141 10.64 11.13 -20.34
C GLY A 141 9.48 10.18 -20.68
N LYS A 142 9.66 8.87 -20.42
CA LYS A 142 8.80 7.77 -20.93
C LYS A 142 7.53 7.51 -20.09
N TRP A 143 7.15 8.40 -19.19
CA TRP A 143 5.94 8.26 -18.37
C TRP A 143 4.71 8.71 -19.15
N LYS A 144 3.67 7.87 -19.17
CA LYS A 144 2.38 8.17 -19.77
C LYS A 144 1.35 8.36 -18.67
N LEU A 145 0.69 9.52 -18.64
CA LEU A 145 -0.45 9.74 -17.76
C LEU A 145 -1.63 8.87 -18.23
N LYS A 146 -2.26 8.15 -17.31
CA LYS A 146 -3.38 7.24 -17.55
C LYS A 146 -4.62 7.75 -16.85
N GLU A 147 -5.13 7.03 -15.87
CA GLU A 147 -6.34 7.44 -15.15
C GLU A 147 -6.01 8.50 -14.10
N ILE A 148 -6.93 9.44 -13.92
CA ILE A 148 -6.90 10.38 -12.80
C ILE A 148 -8.04 10.08 -11.83
N LEU A 149 -7.83 10.37 -10.55
CA LEU A 149 -8.89 10.38 -9.55
C LEU A 149 -9.03 11.79 -8.98
N VAL A 150 -10.20 12.38 -9.12
CA VAL A 150 -10.54 13.66 -8.50
C VAL A 150 -11.29 13.37 -7.20
N SER A 151 -10.92 14.04 -6.12
CA SER A 151 -11.50 13.85 -4.79
C SER A 151 -11.77 15.18 -4.11
N TYR A 152 -12.92 15.30 -3.47
CA TYR A 152 -13.23 16.42 -2.59
C TYR A 152 -13.36 15.94 -1.15
N ARG A 153 -12.59 16.54 -0.24
CA ARG A 153 -12.60 16.21 1.19
C ARG A 153 -12.09 17.40 2.01
N GLU A 154 -12.73 17.65 3.15
CA GLU A 154 -12.31 18.70 4.10
C GLU A 154 -12.17 20.08 3.43
N GLY A 155 -13.09 20.43 2.53
CA GLY A 155 -13.05 21.70 1.78
C GLY A 155 -11.98 21.77 0.68
N MET A 156 -11.22 20.69 0.44
CA MET A 156 -10.10 20.67 -0.50
C MET A 156 -10.33 19.70 -1.65
N ILE A 157 -9.94 20.14 -2.85
CA ILE A 157 -9.88 19.31 -4.05
C ILE A 157 -8.48 18.67 -4.14
N TRP A 158 -8.46 17.37 -4.32
CA TRP A 158 -7.26 16.57 -4.54
C TRP A 158 -7.37 15.83 -5.86
N VAL A 159 -6.32 15.90 -6.66
CA VAL A 159 -6.17 15.15 -7.89
C VAL A 159 -5.07 14.14 -7.70
N TYR A 160 -5.34 12.89 -8.08
CA TYR A 160 -4.38 11.81 -8.10
C TYR A 160 -4.10 11.45 -9.56
N LEU A 161 -2.89 11.72 -10.01
CA LEU A 161 -2.42 11.50 -11.37
C LEU A 161 -1.69 10.15 -11.43
N THR A 162 -2.19 9.19 -12.20
CA THR A 162 -1.55 7.87 -12.32
C THR A 162 -0.71 7.80 -13.59
N PHE A 163 0.60 7.68 -13.42
CA PHE A 163 1.58 7.53 -14.50
C PHE A 163 1.95 6.07 -14.69
N GLU A 164 2.13 5.67 -15.94
CA GLU A 164 2.60 4.35 -16.33
C GLU A 164 3.87 4.47 -17.17
N LYS A 165 4.87 3.63 -16.89
CA LYS A 165 6.11 3.54 -17.68
C LYS A 165 6.46 2.08 -17.91
N GLU A 166 6.92 1.78 -19.12
CA GLU A 166 7.51 0.47 -19.42
C GLU A 166 8.98 0.47 -18.97
N VAL A 167 9.34 -0.54 -18.20
CA VAL A 167 10.69 -0.74 -17.68
C VAL A 167 11.18 -2.11 -18.16
N LYS A 168 12.39 -2.14 -18.71
CA LYS A 168 13.11 -3.37 -19.06
C LYS A 168 13.88 -3.85 -17.83
N PRO A 169 13.70 -5.12 -17.40
CA PRO A 169 14.48 -5.67 -16.29
C PRO A 169 15.96 -5.71 -16.66
N LYS A 170 16.82 -5.31 -15.73
CA LYS A 170 18.28 -5.42 -15.87
C LYS A 170 18.73 -6.80 -15.45
N LYS A 171 19.73 -7.36 -16.15
CA LYS A 171 20.41 -8.58 -15.70
C LYS A 171 21.26 -8.25 -14.48
N SER A 172 21.01 -8.91 -13.37
CA SER A 172 21.79 -8.73 -12.14
C SER A 172 23.11 -9.51 -12.19
N THR A 173 24.15 -8.93 -11.60
CA THR A 173 25.46 -9.57 -11.40
C THR A 173 25.61 -10.13 -9.99
N THR A 174 24.81 -9.64 -9.04
CA THR A 174 24.82 -10.08 -7.64
C THR A 174 23.40 -10.35 -7.13
N ILE A 175 23.29 -10.93 -5.94
CA ILE A 175 22.03 -11.24 -5.27
C ILE A 175 22.07 -10.64 -3.86
N MET A 176 21.07 -9.82 -3.52
CA MET A 176 20.90 -9.19 -2.22
C MET A 176 19.74 -9.85 -1.47
N GLY A 177 20.04 -10.60 -0.40
CA GLY A 177 19.07 -11.07 0.57
C GLY A 177 18.79 -10.01 1.63
N ILE A 178 17.51 -9.78 1.94
CA ILE A 178 17.08 -8.75 2.91
C ILE A 178 16.21 -9.39 4.00
N ASP A 179 16.68 -9.28 5.24
CA ASP A 179 15.93 -9.61 6.44
C ASP A 179 15.38 -8.32 7.10
N ILE A 180 14.07 -8.30 7.40
CA ILE A 180 13.38 -7.10 7.91
C ILE A 180 12.85 -7.39 9.32
N ASN A 181 13.46 -6.76 10.32
CA ASN A 181 13.12 -6.92 11.73
C ASN A 181 12.59 -5.64 12.38
N PHE A 182 11.99 -5.76 13.58
CA PHE A 182 11.31 -4.65 14.26
C PHE A 182 12.12 -3.35 14.38
N ASN A 183 13.44 -3.46 14.56
CA ASN A 183 14.32 -2.33 14.87
C ASN A 183 15.46 -2.17 13.86
N ASN A 184 15.60 -3.07 12.89
CA ASN A 184 16.67 -3.04 11.90
C ASN A 184 16.24 -3.72 10.61
N ILE A 185 16.96 -3.45 9.54
CA ILE A 185 16.89 -4.20 8.29
C ILE A 185 18.31 -4.62 7.96
N THR A 186 18.52 -5.91 7.75
CA THR A 186 19.83 -6.47 7.47
C THR A 186 19.86 -6.94 6.02
N TYR A 187 20.93 -6.62 5.31
CA TYR A 187 21.14 -7.14 3.96
C TYR A 187 22.46 -7.87 3.85
N THR A 188 22.49 -8.84 2.94
CA THR A 188 23.70 -9.54 2.50
C THR A 188 23.70 -9.64 1.00
N ILE A 189 24.80 -9.27 0.36
CA ILE A 189 25.03 -9.36 -1.07
C ILE A 189 26.03 -10.48 -1.33
N VAL A 190 25.68 -11.38 -2.23
CA VAL A 190 26.57 -12.42 -2.75
C VAL A 190 26.71 -12.29 -4.26
N ASP A 191 27.85 -12.73 -4.79
CA ASP A 191 28.07 -12.84 -6.23
C ASP A 191 27.36 -14.08 -6.82
N LYS A 192 27.58 -14.35 -8.10
CA LYS A 192 27.00 -15.52 -8.79
C LYS A 192 27.59 -16.85 -8.32
N ASP A 193 28.74 -16.84 -7.67
CA ASP A 193 29.41 -18.03 -7.14
C ASP A 193 28.97 -18.31 -5.69
N GLY A 194 28.27 -17.37 -5.06
CA GLY A 194 27.81 -17.44 -3.68
C GLY A 194 28.81 -16.85 -2.69
N LYS A 195 29.88 -16.20 -3.17
CA LYS A 195 30.85 -15.51 -2.31
C LYS A 195 30.23 -14.23 -1.78
N LEU A 196 30.52 -13.95 -0.52
CA LEU A 196 30.07 -12.75 0.17
C LEU A 196 30.75 -11.50 -0.43
N VAL A 197 29.93 -10.53 -0.84
CA VAL A 197 30.39 -9.23 -1.38
C VAL A 197 30.25 -8.12 -0.34
N SER A 198 29.09 -8.03 0.31
CA SER A 198 28.80 -6.98 1.29
C SER A 198 27.71 -7.43 2.25
N MET A 199 27.73 -6.93 3.48
CA MET A 199 26.63 -7.09 4.44
C MET A 199 26.55 -5.87 5.36
N GLU A 200 25.35 -5.47 5.75
CA GLU A 200 25.18 -4.38 6.70
C GLU A 200 23.85 -4.50 7.43
N VAL A 201 23.81 -3.94 8.64
CA VAL A 201 22.58 -3.79 9.45
C VAL A 201 22.20 -2.32 9.45
N ILE A 202 21.04 -1.99 8.88
CA ILE A 202 20.50 -0.64 8.82
C ILE A 202 19.50 -0.44 9.97
N PRO A 203 19.73 0.51 10.91
CA PRO A 203 18.78 0.79 11.99
C PRO A 203 17.41 1.27 11.49
N PHE A 204 16.34 0.85 12.17
CA PHE A 204 14.96 1.26 11.91
C PHE A 204 14.28 1.80 13.17
N ASP A 205 14.50 3.08 13.46
CA ASP A 205 13.92 3.76 14.64
C ASP A 205 12.47 4.21 14.46
N GLY A 206 11.92 4.08 13.25
CA GLY A 206 10.53 4.48 12.93
C GLY A 206 9.53 3.83 13.86
N LEU A 207 9.72 2.54 14.18
CA LEU A 207 8.85 1.80 15.10
C LEU A 207 8.94 2.34 16.53
N LYS A 208 10.16 2.57 17.05
CA LYS A 208 10.40 3.11 18.40
C LYS A 208 9.69 4.46 18.57
N ARG A 209 9.86 5.37 17.60
CA ARG A 209 9.23 6.70 17.59
C ARG A 209 7.70 6.61 17.50
N ALA A 210 7.17 5.71 16.68
CA ALA A 210 5.72 5.50 16.56
C ALA A 210 5.12 4.90 17.84
N LEU A 211 5.83 3.99 18.52
CA LEU A 211 5.42 3.43 19.80
C LEU A 211 5.28 4.50 20.87
N THR A 212 6.16 5.50 20.92
CA THR A 212 6.06 6.63 21.85
C THR A 212 4.70 7.33 21.73
N HIS A 213 4.26 7.64 20.51
CA HIS A 213 2.95 8.26 20.28
C HIS A 213 1.77 7.35 20.61
N ARG A 214 1.92 6.03 20.40
CA ARG A 214 0.92 5.06 20.83
C ARG A 214 0.79 5.02 22.35
N ILE A 215 1.90 5.02 23.09
CA ILE A 215 1.92 5.06 24.55
C ILE A 215 1.26 6.34 25.06
N ILE A 216 1.56 7.49 24.47
CA ILE A 216 0.90 8.76 24.83
C ILE A 216 -0.62 8.68 24.61
N SER A 217 -1.05 8.14 23.46
CA SER A 217 -2.47 7.96 23.16
C SER A 217 -3.17 7.07 24.20
N GLU A 218 -2.53 5.97 24.61
CA GLU A 218 -3.04 5.06 25.64
C GLU A 218 -3.10 5.72 27.02
N LYS A 219 -2.10 6.55 27.38
CA LYS A 219 -2.12 7.33 28.63
C LYS A 219 -3.28 8.31 28.65
N ILE A 220 -3.55 9.02 27.55
CA ILE A 220 -4.70 9.93 27.43
C ILE A 220 -6.01 9.13 27.56
N GLN A 221 -6.14 7.98 26.90
CA GLN A 221 -7.32 7.14 27.02
C GLN A 221 -7.55 6.67 28.46
N LYS A 222 -6.49 6.28 29.17
CA LYS A 222 -6.56 5.87 30.58
C LYS A 222 -6.99 7.04 31.47
N LYS A 223 -6.38 8.23 31.29
CA LYS A 223 -6.69 9.44 32.06
C LYS A 223 -8.17 9.85 31.96
N TYR A 224 -8.79 9.70 30.79
CA TYR A 224 -10.15 10.18 30.53
C TYR A 224 -11.21 9.07 30.41
N GLY A 225 -10.88 7.80 30.69
CA GLY A 225 -11.85 6.70 30.74
C GLY A 225 -12.70 6.55 29.47
N LYS A 226 -14.04 6.56 29.57
CA LYS A 226 -14.92 6.54 28.39
C LYS A 226 -15.06 7.92 27.71
N LYS A 227 -14.74 9.02 28.41
CA LYS A 227 -14.97 10.41 27.94
C LYS A 227 -14.16 10.73 26.68
N TRP A 228 -12.99 10.13 26.48
CA TRP A 228 -12.20 10.34 25.25
C TRP A 228 -12.97 9.99 23.97
N ARG A 229 -13.95 9.09 24.08
CA ARG A 229 -14.78 8.69 22.94
C ARG A 229 -15.79 9.76 22.57
N PHE A 230 -16.22 10.62 23.47
CA PHE A 230 -17.32 11.57 23.27
C PHE A 230 -16.85 13.02 23.19
N VAL A 231 -15.85 13.39 23.99
CA VAL A 231 -15.29 14.75 24.03
C VAL A 231 -14.38 14.97 22.81
N ARG A 232 -14.77 15.92 21.94
CA ARG A 232 -14.08 16.23 20.68
C ARG A 232 -12.60 16.55 20.88
N GLY A 233 -12.25 17.41 21.85
CA GLY A 233 -10.86 17.82 22.10
C GLY A 233 -9.95 16.66 22.47
N ILE A 234 -10.40 15.78 23.38
CA ILE A 234 -9.63 14.60 23.80
C ILE A 234 -9.48 13.61 22.64
N ARG A 235 -10.58 13.36 21.91
CA ARG A 235 -10.57 12.50 20.73
C ARG A 235 -9.59 13.01 19.68
N GLU A 236 -9.54 14.32 19.47
CA GLU A 236 -8.67 14.95 18.48
C GLU A 236 -7.19 14.90 18.90
N SER A 237 -6.90 15.05 20.20
CA SER A 237 -5.54 14.86 20.73
C SER A 237 -5.02 13.43 20.47
N ILE A 238 -5.85 12.40 20.72
CA ILE A 238 -5.52 11.00 20.39
C ILE A 238 -5.31 10.83 18.88
N ARG A 239 -6.20 11.40 18.06
CA ARG A 239 -6.08 11.33 16.59
C ARG A 239 -4.80 12.00 16.09
N LYS A 240 -4.38 13.11 16.69
CA LYS A 240 -3.12 13.80 16.36
C LYS A 240 -1.93 12.86 16.56
N HIS A 241 -1.85 12.17 17.70
CA HIS A 241 -0.79 11.18 17.96
C HIS A 241 -0.88 9.97 17.03
N GLY A 242 -2.09 9.47 16.74
CA GLY A 242 -2.29 8.40 15.77
C GLY A 242 -1.85 8.78 14.35
N ARG A 243 -2.13 10.00 13.90
CA ARG A 243 -1.63 10.55 12.63
C ARG A 243 -0.11 10.65 12.64
N ARG A 244 0.48 11.18 13.71
CA ARG A 244 1.94 11.32 13.84
C ARG A 244 2.66 9.97 13.80
N ALA A 245 2.18 8.97 14.54
CA ALA A 245 2.73 7.61 14.51
C ALA A 245 2.68 7.01 13.10
N ARG A 246 1.55 7.16 12.39
CA ARG A 246 1.39 6.67 11.02
C ARG A 246 2.35 7.36 10.05
N ASN A 247 2.51 8.68 10.15
CA ASN A 247 3.40 9.45 9.29
C ASN A 247 4.86 9.03 9.51
N ILE A 248 5.31 8.94 10.78
CA ILE A 248 6.66 8.46 11.12
C ILE A 248 6.95 7.10 10.49
N LEU A 249 6.04 6.14 10.66
CA LEU A 249 6.20 4.80 10.06
C LEU A 249 6.28 4.87 8.53
N THR A 250 5.44 5.69 7.91
CA THR A 250 5.38 5.84 6.44
C THR A 250 6.67 6.46 5.91
N ASP A 251 7.12 7.54 6.52
CA ASP A 251 8.33 8.28 6.14
C ASP A 251 9.58 7.42 6.35
N SER A 252 9.70 6.75 7.50
CA SER A 252 10.81 5.83 7.76
C SER A 252 10.83 4.66 6.77
N CYS A 253 9.68 4.09 6.42
CA CYS A 253 9.62 3.04 5.39
C CYS A 253 10.07 3.57 4.03
N HIS A 254 9.62 4.76 3.63
CA HIS A 254 10.04 5.36 2.37
C HIS A 254 11.53 5.72 2.35
N PHE A 255 12.10 6.15 3.47
CA PHE A 255 13.53 6.44 3.54
C PHE A 255 14.34 5.16 3.38
N ILE A 256 14.09 4.13 4.20
CA ILE A 256 14.91 2.91 4.18
C ILE A 256 14.74 2.13 2.88
N SER A 257 13.51 1.96 2.38
CA SER A 257 13.30 1.30 1.08
C SER A 257 13.95 2.04 -0.08
N ARG A 258 14.19 3.36 0.02
CA ARG A 258 14.97 4.09 -1.00
C ARG A 258 16.45 3.72 -0.87
N LYS A 259 17.01 3.83 0.34
CA LYS A 259 18.41 3.47 0.63
C LYS A 259 18.73 2.05 0.15
N ILE A 260 17.88 1.07 0.47
CA ILE A 260 18.05 -0.33 0.02
C ILE A 260 18.10 -0.45 -1.51
N VAL A 261 17.19 0.23 -2.22
CA VAL A 261 17.13 0.16 -3.68
C VAL A 261 18.33 0.89 -4.32
N GLU A 262 18.82 1.96 -3.70
CA GLU A 262 20.05 2.64 -4.13
C GLU A 262 21.26 1.71 -3.98
N ILE A 263 21.42 1.03 -2.84
CA ILE A 263 22.48 0.02 -2.65
C ILE A 263 22.32 -1.12 -3.66
N ALA A 264 21.12 -1.69 -3.80
CA ALA A 264 20.90 -2.78 -4.76
C ALA A 264 21.22 -2.35 -6.20
N LYS A 265 20.97 -1.08 -6.55
CA LYS A 265 21.32 -0.52 -7.85
C LYS A 265 22.82 -0.39 -8.03
N GLU A 266 23.55 0.09 -7.01
CA GLU A 266 25.00 0.23 -7.01
C GLU A 266 25.70 -1.12 -7.25
N TYR A 267 25.27 -2.15 -6.54
CA TYR A 267 25.82 -3.51 -6.68
C TYR A 267 25.22 -4.31 -7.84
N ASN A 268 24.31 -3.72 -8.62
CA ASN A 268 23.52 -4.40 -9.67
C ASN A 268 22.91 -5.75 -9.19
N ALA A 269 22.27 -5.68 -8.02
CA ALA A 269 21.76 -6.82 -7.29
C ALA A 269 20.29 -7.13 -7.62
N MET A 270 19.97 -8.41 -7.78
CA MET A 270 18.60 -8.90 -7.63
C MET A 270 18.22 -8.89 -6.14
N ILE A 271 17.06 -8.36 -5.81
CA ILE A 271 16.59 -8.28 -4.42
C ILE A 271 15.79 -9.53 -4.06
N VAL A 272 16.09 -10.09 -2.90
CA VAL A 272 15.42 -11.29 -2.37
C VAL A 272 14.80 -10.96 -1.02
N LEU A 273 13.47 -11.10 -0.94
CA LEU A 273 12.68 -10.85 0.25
C LEU A 273 12.04 -12.14 0.75
N GLU A 274 11.69 -12.21 2.02
CA GLU A 274 10.94 -13.35 2.55
C GLU A 274 9.46 -13.32 2.12
N ASP A 275 8.89 -14.47 1.76
CA ASP A 275 7.43 -14.63 1.67
C ASP A 275 6.84 -14.89 3.06
N LEU A 276 6.27 -13.85 3.65
CA LEU A 276 5.61 -13.90 4.97
C LEU A 276 4.09 -13.81 4.89
N ASN A 277 3.51 -14.41 3.85
CA ASN A 277 2.09 -14.75 3.82
C ASN A 277 1.72 -15.60 5.05
N ARG A 278 1.26 -14.95 6.14
CA ARG A 278 0.62 -15.47 7.39
C ARG A 278 1.25 -15.04 8.74
N LEU A 279 2.15 -14.06 8.80
CA LEU A 279 2.73 -13.62 10.10
C LEU A 279 1.69 -13.21 11.16
N ARG A 280 0.59 -12.56 10.77
CA ARG A 280 -0.41 -12.05 11.73
C ARG A 280 -1.30 -13.13 12.36
N SER A 281 -1.47 -14.29 11.72
CA SER A 281 -2.40 -15.33 12.19
C SER A 281 -1.81 -16.26 13.25
N LYS A 282 -0.51 -16.15 13.56
CA LYS A 282 0.21 -17.09 14.45
C LYS A 282 0.81 -16.45 15.72
N ALA A 283 0.56 -15.17 15.98
CA ALA A 283 1.23 -14.47 17.07
C ALA A 283 0.42 -14.47 18.38
N SER A 284 0.66 -15.42 19.27
CA SER A 284 0.24 -15.41 20.68
C SER A 284 1.35 -14.83 21.57
N GLY A 285 1.76 -13.58 21.31
CA GLY A 285 2.84 -12.92 22.04
C GLY A 285 2.38 -12.15 23.28
N SER A 286 3.35 -11.63 24.04
CA SER A 286 3.08 -10.74 25.18
C SER A 286 2.37 -9.44 24.77
N LYS A 287 1.72 -8.75 25.72
CA LYS A 287 1.07 -7.45 25.46
C LYS A 287 2.02 -6.43 24.82
N LYS A 288 3.29 -6.42 25.22
CA LYS A 288 4.34 -5.56 24.64
C LYS A 288 4.66 -5.95 23.21
N PHE A 289 4.77 -7.25 22.91
CA PHE A 289 5.01 -7.76 21.56
C PHE A 289 3.84 -7.44 20.63
N ASN A 290 2.60 -7.71 21.06
CA ASN A 290 1.40 -7.46 20.25
C ASN A 290 1.24 -5.97 19.90
N LYS A 291 1.64 -5.06 20.80
CA LYS A 291 1.70 -3.61 20.51
C LYS A 291 2.69 -3.27 19.39
N LYS A 292 3.87 -3.90 19.37
CA LYS A 292 4.85 -3.74 18.28
C LYS A 292 4.31 -4.33 16.98
N LEU A 293 3.77 -5.55 17.04
CA LEU A 293 3.23 -6.26 15.89
C LEU A 293 2.08 -5.48 15.21
N ALA A 294 1.22 -4.84 16.00
CA ALA A 294 0.14 -4.01 15.47
C ALA A 294 0.63 -2.72 14.77
N LEU A 295 1.85 -2.28 15.02
CA LEU A 295 2.51 -1.18 14.30
C LEU A 295 3.47 -1.66 13.23
N TRP A 296 3.56 -2.99 13.03
CA TRP A 296 4.60 -3.58 12.20
C TRP A 296 4.38 -3.26 10.72
N THR A 297 5.44 -2.75 10.08
CA THR A 297 5.40 -2.21 8.72
C THR A 297 5.99 -3.15 7.68
N TYR A 298 6.19 -4.43 8.00
CA TYR A 298 6.85 -5.39 7.12
C TYR A 298 6.31 -5.41 5.68
N ARG A 299 5.01 -5.67 5.51
CA ARG A 299 4.38 -5.67 4.17
C ARG A 299 4.50 -4.33 3.46
N ARG A 300 4.43 -3.23 4.21
CA ARG A 300 4.61 -1.88 3.66
C ARG A 300 6.05 -1.67 3.18
N MET A 301 7.03 -2.11 3.94
CA MET A 301 8.45 -2.03 3.56
C MET A 301 8.71 -2.86 2.30
N GLN A 302 8.23 -4.10 2.25
CA GLN A 302 8.33 -4.94 1.05
C GLN A 302 7.68 -4.30 -0.16
N ALA A 303 6.45 -3.79 -0.03
CA ALA A 303 5.76 -3.10 -1.12
C ALA A 303 6.58 -1.89 -1.59
N TYR A 304 7.19 -1.14 -0.67
CA TYR A 304 8.00 0.03 -1.00
C TYR A 304 9.33 -0.30 -1.67
N ILE A 305 10.02 -1.35 -1.22
CA ILE A 305 11.20 -1.89 -1.90
C ILE A 305 10.80 -2.35 -3.30
N HIS A 306 9.73 -3.15 -3.40
CA HIS A 306 9.25 -3.73 -4.65
C HIS A 306 8.95 -2.67 -5.71
N TYR A 307 8.07 -1.71 -5.43
CA TYR A 307 7.71 -0.72 -6.46
C TYR A 307 8.90 0.15 -6.87
N LYS A 308 9.81 0.48 -5.95
CA LYS A 308 11.01 1.29 -6.26
C LYS A 308 12.03 0.52 -7.06
N ALA A 309 12.27 -0.74 -6.71
CA ALA A 309 13.15 -1.63 -7.45
C ALA A 309 12.65 -1.79 -8.90
N LEU A 310 11.34 -2.01 -9.10
CA LEU A 310 10.74 -2.09 -10.43
C LEU A 310 10.92 -0.80 -11.25
N ILE A 311 10.84 0.39 -10.63
CA ILE A 311 11.11 1.67 -11.32
C ILE A 311 12.54 1.72 -11.86
N GLU A 312 13.51 1.18 -11.11
CA GLU A 312 14.93 1.15 -11.48
C GLU A 312 15.31 -0.03 -12.39
N GLY A 313 14.36 -0.93 -12.67
CA GLY A 313 14.57 -2.12 -13.48
C GLY A 313 15.21 -3.29 -12.73
N LEU A 314 15.27 -3.23 -11.40
CA LEU A 314 15.81 -4.30 -10.56
C LEU A 314 14.76 -5.40 -10.38
N MET A 315 15.23 -6.66 -10.41
CA MET A 315 14.38 -7.82 -10.15
C MET A 315 14.18 -8.01 -8.65
N VAL A 316 12.97 -8.41 -8.27
CA VAL A 316 12.61 -8.72 -6.89
C VAL A 316 11.95 -10.09 -6.84
N THR A 317 12.47 -10.96 -5.99
CA THR A 317 11.96 -12.33 -5.80
C THR A 317 11.62 -12.55 -4.33
N TYR A 318 10.60 -13.36 -4.09
CA TYR A 318 10.19 -13.77 -2.75
C TYR A 318 10.57 -15.24 -2.51
N VAL A 319 11.14 -15.53 -1.34
CA VAL A 319 11.60 -16.88 -0.97
C VAL A 319 11.01 -17.34 0.36
N ASN A 320 10.85 -18.65 0.52
CA ASN A 320 10.33 -19.21 1.76
C ASN A 320 11.32 -18.96 2.93
N PRO A 321 10.89 -18.31 4.02
CA PRO A 321 11.73 -18.00 5.18
C PRO A 321 12.10 -19.23 6.03
N LYS A 322 11.54 -20.42 5.76
CA LYS A 322 11.81 -21.62 6.57
C LYS A 322 13.32 -21.89 6.68
N GLY A 323 13.82 -21.93 7.91
CA GLY A 323 15.22 -22.28 8.23
C GLY A 323 16.25 -21.18 8.01
N THR A 324 15.87 -19.97 7.56
CA THR A 324 16.83 -18.91 7.20
C THR A 324 17.66 -18.42 8.39
N SER A 325 17.12 -18.42 9.59
CA SER A 325 17.83 -17.97 10.81
C SER A 325 18.45 -19.11 11.65
N LYS A 326 18.44 -20.35 11.12
CA LYS A 326 18.90 -21.56 11.84
C LYS A 326 19.90 -22.42 11.07
N ALA A 327 20.02 -22.24 9.76
CA ALA A 327 21.01 -22.93 8.95
C ALA A 327 22.28 -22.09 8.81
N SER A 328 23.45 -22.74 8.83
CA SER A 328 24.70 -22.05 8.54
C SER A 328 24.78 -21.72 7.05
N PRO A 329 25.11 -20.47 6.68
CA PRO A 329 25.25 -20.08 5.28
C PRO A 329 26.51 -20.69 4.62
N ILE A 330 27.48 -21.16 5.42
CA ILE A 330 28.76 -21.71 4.95
C ILE A 330 28.86 -23.24 5.12
N GLY A 331 27.73 -23.93 5.37
CA GLY A 331 27.72 -25.37 5.70
C GLY A 331 27.83 -25.65 7.20
N ASP A 332 27.66 -26.91 7.60
CA ASP A 332 27.70 -27.39 8.99
C ASP A 332 26.73 -26.71 9.98
N ARG A 333 26.88 -27.05 11.27
CA ARG A 333 25.98 -26.59 12.34
C ARG A 333 26.38 -25.21 12.86
N LEU A 334 25.39 -24.35 13.08
CA LEU A 334 25.57 -23.09 13.81
C LEU A 334 25.67 -23.35 15.31
N VAL A 335 26.62 -22.68 15.97
CA VAL A 335 26.69 -22.65 17.43
C VAL A 335 25.98 -21.39 17.94
N PHE A 336 24.93 -21.57 18.75
CA PHE A 336 24.17 -20.47 19.32
C PHE A 336 24.81 -20.02 20.63
N ILE A 337 25.29 -18.76 20.66
CA ILE A 337 25.79 -18.13 21.90
C ILE A 337 24.61 -17.63 22.72
N ASN A 338 23.66 -16.95 22.05
CA ASN A 338 22.41 -16.51 22.66
C ASN A 338 21.35 -16.27 21.56
N TYR A 339 20.22 -15.65 21.92
CA TYR A 339 19.14 -15.37 20.96
C TYR A 339 19.57 -14.44 19.82
N ARG A 340 20.64 -13.64 19.94
CA ARG A 340 21.08 -12.67 18.92
C ARG A 340 22.34 -13.12 18.18
N TRP A 341 23.30 -13.68 18.91
CA TRP A 341 24.65 -13.97 18.43
C TRP A 341 24.86 -15.46 18.18
N VAL A 342 25.53 -15.76 17.08
CA VAL A 342 25.88 -17.11 16.63
C VAL A 342 27.34 -17.14 16.19
N LYS A 343 27.99 -18.29 16.37
CA LYS A 343 29.32 -18.57 15.85
C LYS A 343 29.18 -19.47 14.62
N LEU A 344 29.74 -19.01 13.50
CA LEU A 344 29.85 -19.76 12.26
C LEU A 344 30.90 -20.88 12.40
N PRO A 345 30.84 -21.94 11.58
CA PRO A 345 31.83 -23.02 11.59
C PRO A 345 33.28 -22.56 11.44
N ASN A 346 33.51 -21.51 10.66
CA ASN A 346 34.83 -20.88 10.48
C ASN A 346 35.30 -20.03 11.67
N GLY A 347 34.59 -20.07 12.80
CA GLY A 347 34.93 -19.35 14.02
C GLY A 347 34.38 -17.93 14.13
N VAL A 348 33.86 -17.34 13.05
CA VAL A 348 33.37 -15.95 13.03
C VAL A 348 32.09 -15.82 13.84
N ILE A 349 32.05 -14.85 14.76
CA ILE A 349 30.85 -14.50 15.53
C ILE A 349 30.07 -13.44 14.77
N THR A 350 28.78 -13.71 14.52
CA THR A 350 27.88 -12.80 13.81
C THR A 350 26.47 -12.82 14.42
N THR A 351 25.58 -11.99 13.88
CA THR A 351 24.18 -11.95 14.32
C THR A 351 23.31 -12.90 13.52
N ARG A 352 22.22 -13.38 14.13
CA ARG A 352 21.22 -14.19 13.43
C ARG A 352 20.52 -13.45 12.29
N ASP A 353 20.41 -12.13 12.39
CA ASP A 353 19.82 -11.29 11.34
C ASP A 353 20.71 -11.33 10.08
N ILE A 354 22.04 -11.29 10.25
CA ILE A 354 23.01 -11.46 9.14
C ILE A 354 22.92 -12.86 8.55
N VAL A 355 22.84 -13.89 9.40
CA VAL A 355 22.67 -15.28 8.92
C VAL A 355 21.38 -15.42 8.12
N ALA A 356 20.28 -14.79 8.57
CA ALA A 356 19.02 -14.79 7.86
C ALA A 356 19.14 -14.13 6.47
N SER A 357 19.67 -12.90 6.39
CA SER A 357 19.85 -12.21 5.12
C SER A 357 20.80 -12.95 4.17
N TRP A 358 21.85 -13.59 4.69
CA TRP A 358 22.77 -14.39 3.88
C TRP A 358 22.09 -15.63 3.31
N ASN A 359 21.35 -16.39 4.13
CA ASN A 359 20.60 -17.54 3.64
C ASN A 359 19.52 -17.16 2.63
N LEU A 360 18.92 -15.96 2.75
CA LEU A 360 18.00 -15.44 1.73
C LEU A 360 18.72 -15.19 0.41
N ALA A 361 19.91 -14.57 0.45
CA ALA A 361 20.72 -14.33 -0.73
C ALA A 361 21.10 -15.66 -1.42
N LEU A 362 21.54 -16.67 -0.66
CA LEU A 362 21.89 -17.99 -1.19
C LEU A 362 20.68 -18.74 -1.79
N LYS A 363 19.51 -18.67 -1.14
CA LYS A 363 18.27 -19.21 -1.70
C LYS A 363 17.87 -18.51 -3.00
N GLY A 364 18.01 -17.19 -3.06
CA GLY A 364 17.76 -16.42 -4.26
C GLY A 364 18.74 -16.74 -5.39
N LEU A 365 20.02 -16.96 -5.06
CA LEU A 365 21.03 -17.42 -6.01
C LEU A 365 20.66 -18.79 -6.58
N LYS A 366 20.25 -19.75 -5.74
CA LYS A 366 19.78 -21.06 -6.19
C LYS A 366 18.62 -20.93 -7.18
N LEU A 367 17.60 -20.14 -6.83
CA LEU A 367 16.47 -19.87 -7.72
C LEU A 367 16.91 -19.23 -9.05
N ALA A 368 17.84 -18.27 -9.01
CA ALA A 368 18.33 -17.62 -10.23
C ALA A 368 19.07 -18.61 -11.14
N ARG A 369 19.79 -19.59 -10.59
CA ARG A 369 20.44 -20.68 -11.34
C ARG A 369 19.40 -21.65 -11.91
N ASP A 370 18.41 -22.06 -11.13
CA ASP A 370 17.37 -23.00 -11.54
C ASP A 370 16.49 -22.41 -12.67
N VAL A 371 16.16 -21.12 -12.60
CA VAL A 371 15.36 -20.38 -13.61
C VAL A 371 16.17 -20.07 -14.88
N GLY A 372 17.50 -20.16 -14.83
CA GLY A 372 18.34 -20.16 -16.04
C GLY A 372 18.01 -21.31 -17.01
N SER A 373 17.29 -22.35 -16.55
CA SER A 373 16.85 -23.50 -17.35
C SER A 373 15.36 -23.47 -17.73
N ARG A 374 14.54 -22.60 -17.11
CA ARG A 374 13.11 -22.42 -17.43
C ARG A 374 12.73 -20.95 -17.25
N GLY A 375 12.36 -20.30 -18.36
CA GLY A 375 12.18 -18.85 -18.48
C GLY A 375 11.40 -18.15 -17.36
N LEU A 376 11.83 -16.91 -17.09
CA LEU A 376 11.14 -15.80 -16.43
C LEU A 376 9.98 -16.18 -15.48
N VAL A 377 10.28 -16.23 -14.19
CA VAL A 377 9.27 -16.30 -13.12
C VAL A 377 8.36 -15.07 -13.22
N GLU A 378 7.05 -15.32 -13.36
CA GLU A 378 6.03 -14.29 -13.18
C GLU A 378 6.17 -13.66 -11.80
N THR A 379 6.44 -12.35 -11.79
CA THR A 379 6.38 -11.52 -10.59
C THR A 379 5.01 -11.68 -9.91
N PRO A 380 4.91 -12.10 -8.63
CA PRO A 380 3.65 -12.08 -7.91
C PRO A 380 3.06 -10.67 -7.91
N ASN A 381 1.74 -10.58 -8.07
CA ASN A 381 1.02 -9.32 -7.91
C ASN A 381 1.36 -8.68 -6.55
N THR A 382 1.54 -7.36 -6.55
CA THR A 382 1.70 -6.52 -5.35
C THR A 382 0.78 -7.00 -4.21
N PRO A 383 1.29 -7.25 -2.99
CA PRO A 383 0.45 -7.64 -1.86
C PRO A 383 -0.67 -6.60 -1.66
N ASP A 384 -1.92 -7.07 -1.54
CA ASP A 384 -3.09 -6.23 -1.30
C ASP A 384 -2.81 -5.24 -0.15
N GLY A 385 -3.07 -3.95 -0.43
CA GLY A 385 -2.79 -2.85 0.48
C GLY A 385 -3.53 -2.98 1.82
N ASP A 386 -2.91 -2.41 2.87
CA ASP A 386 -3.31 -2.45 4.28
C ASP A 386 -4.83 -2.51 4.53
N GLU A 387 -5.28 -3.60 5.15
CA GLU A 387 -6.50 -3.61 5.97
C GLU A 387 -6.36 -2.54 7.07
N ALA A 388 -7.33 -1.62 7.11
CA ALA A 388 -7.43 -0.68 8.21
C ALA A 388 -7.64 -1.45 9.53
N PRO A 389 -7.06 -0.99 10.65
CA PRO A 389 -7.32 -1.62 11.94
C PRO A 389 -8.81 -1.52 12.25
N ASN A 390 -9.45 -2.68 12.44
CA ASN A 390 -10.79 -2.75 13.00
C ASN A 390 -10.80 -1.96 14.32
N PRO A 391 -11.66 -0.95 14.50
CA PRO A 391 -11.89 -0.39 15.82
C PRO A 391 -12.42 -1.54 16.67
N MET A 392 -11.81 -1.77 17.84
CA MET A 392 -12.32 -2.71 18.84
C MET A 392 -13.79 -2.38 19.10
N LYS A 393 -14.71 -3.17 18.51
CA LYS A 393 -16.11 -3.18 18.93
C LYS A 393 -16.11 -3.68 20.36
N GLY A 394 -16.59 -2.84 21.28
CA GLY A 394 -16.95 -3.33 22.61
C GLY A 394 -17.97 -4.45 22.44
N LYS A 395 -17.87 -5.49 23.27
CA LYS A 395 -18.89 -6.54 23.34
C LYS A 395 -20.28 -5.87 23.43
N PRO A 396 -21.25 -6.23 22.59
CA PRO A 396 -22.63 -5.86 22.85
C PRO A 396 -23.02 -6.45 24.22
N VAL A 397 -23.54 -5.58 25.07
CA VAL A 397 -24.16 -5.96 26.34
C VAL A 397 -25.40 -6.78 25.98
N GLN A 398 -25.51 -8.00 26.51
CA GLN A 398 -26.76 -8.75 26.49
C GLN A 398 -27.79 -7.95 27.29
N VAL A 399 -28.83 -7.47 26.62
CA VAL A 399 -30.05 -7.01 27.28
C VAL A 399 -30.86 -8.28 27.53
N SER A 400 -31.10 -8.58 28.80
CA SER A 400 -31.99 -9.64 29.26
C SER A 400 -33.41 -9.31 28.81
N ASN A 401 -34.00 -10.17 27.99
CA ASN A 401 -35.44 -10.17 27.73
C ASN A 401 -36.15 -10.56 29.02
N THR A 402 -36.86 -9.61 29.62
CA THR A 402 -37.85 -9.86 30.65
C THR A 402 -39.00 -10.65 30.03
N LEU A 403 -39.22 -11.84 30.57
CA LEU A 403 -40.36 -12.71 30.31
C LEU A 403 -41.66 -11.99 30.71
N LYS A 404 -42.63 -11.99 29.79
CA LYS A 404 -44.05 -11.86 30.13
C LYS A 404 -44.45 -13.11 30.90
N ILE A 405 -44.98 -12.92 32.10
CA ILE A 405 -45.80 -13.90 32.81
C ILE A 405 -47.17 -13.25 32.91
N THR A 406 -48.16 -13.95 32.35
CA THR A 406 -49.63 -13.75 32.40
C THR A 406 -50.17 -12.34 32.20
#